data_AF-T1AU29-F1
#
_entry.id   AF-T1AU29-F1
#
_cell.length_a   1.000
_cell.length_b   1.000
_cell.length_c   1.000
_cell.angle_alpha   90.00
_cell.angle_beta   90.00
_cell.angle_gamma   90.00
#
_symmetry.space_group_name_H-M   'P 1'
#
loop_
_entity.id
_entity.type
_entity.pdbx_description
1 polymer ?
#
loop_
_entity_poly.entity_id
_entity_poly.type
_entity_poly.pdbx_seq_one_letter_code
_entity_poly.pdbx_strand_id
1 'polypeptide(L)' 'MISFRGVALRRGGRLLLSGLDLNVHAGWRVGVVGRNGSGKSSLFAALKGELEADAGSLDMP' A
#
# COMPACT_ATOMS: atom_id res chain seq x y z
N MET A 1 -9.90 -3.62 -10.63
CA MET A 1 -8.65 -2.83 -10.71
C MET A 1 -8.26 -2.50 -9.29
N ILE A 2 -6.99 -2.57 -8.92
CA ILE A 2 -6.55 -2.14 -7.59
C ILE A 2 -6.09 -0.68 -7.69
N SER A 3 -6.64 0.21 -6.87
CA SER A 3 -6.33 1.64 -6.89
C SER A 3 -5.90 2.14 -5.51
N PHE A 4 -4.73 2.75 -5.46
CA PHE A 4 -4.22 3.50 -4.32
C PHE A 4 -4.35 4.99 -4.64
N ARG A 5 -4.97 5.75 -3.73
CA ARG A 5 -5.10 7.21 -3.84
C ARG A 5 -4.62 7.88 -2.56
N GLY A 6 -3.50 8.58 -2.62
CA GLY A 6 -2.90 9.30 -1.51
C GLY A 6 -2.59 8.44 -0.29
N VAL A 7 -2.34 7.14 -0.48
CA VAL A 7 -2.29 6.18 0.65
C VAL A 7 -1.09 6.46 1.54
N ALA A 8 -1.32 6.49 2.85
CA ALA A 8 -0.28 6.52 3.88
C ALA A 8 -0.40 5.31 4.81
N LEU A 9 0.75 4.76 5.21
CA LEU A 9 0.83 3.62 6.13
C LEU A 9 1.86 3.87 7.22
N ARG A 10 1.46 3.63 8.46
CA ARG A 10 2.28 3.68 9.68
C ARG A 10 2.32 2.33 10.37
N ARG A 11 3.39 2.08 11.12
CA ARG A 11 3.48 0.99 12.11
C ARG A 11 4.15 1.51 13.36
N GLY A 12 3.50 1.34 14.51
CA GLY A 12 4.03 1.83 15.79
C GLY A 12 4.38 3.33 15.76
N GLY A 13 3.54 4.15 15.11
CA GLY A 13 3.75 5.59 14.96
C GLY A 13 4.77 6.01 13.88
N ARG A 14 5.60 5.10 13.36
CA ARG A 14 6.53 5.41 12.28
C ARG A 14 5.83 5.40 10.92
N LEU A 15 5.99 6.49 10.16
CA LEU A 15 5.58 6.57 8.76
C LEU A 15 6.45 5.69 7.86
N LEU A 16 5.82 4.79 7.12
CA LEU A 16 6.49 3.85 6.23
C LEU A 16 6.29 4.22 4.76
N LEU A 17 5.06 4.59 4.41
CA LEU A 17 4.64 5.02 3.08
C LEU A 17 3.75 6.26 3.23
N SER A 18 3.84 7.17 2.27
CA SER A 18 3.04 8.39 2.25
C SER A 18 2.80 8.84 0.82
N GLY A 19 1.57 9.24 0.51
CA GLY A 19 1.22 9.73 -0.83
C GLY A 19 1.40 8.66 -1.91
N LEU A 20 1.05 7.41 -1.61
CA LEU A 20 1.09 6.34 -2.61
C LEU A 20 -0.12 6.48 -3.54
N ASP A 21 0.16 6.84 -4.79
CA ASP A 21 -0.78 6.90 -5.90
C ASP A 21 -0.37 5.87 -6.97
N LEU A 22 -1.19 4.84 -7.16
CA LEU A 22 -0.89 3.74 -8.08
C LEU A 22 -2.17 3.05 -8.54
N ASN A 23 -2.27 2.75 -9.83
CA ASN A 23 -3.33 1.90 -10.38
C ASN A 23 -2.72 0.63 -10.95
N VAL A 24 -3.24 -0.53 -10.54
CA VAL A 24 -2.83 -1.84 -11.02
C VAL A 24 -4.01 -2.49 -11.76
N HIS A 25 -3.79 -2.77 -13.03
CA HIS A 25 -4.79 -3.36 -13.92
C HIS A 25 -4.71 -4.90 -13.94
N ALA A 26 -5.80 -5.53 -14.36
CA ALA A 26 -5.83 -6.98 -14.56
C ALA A 26 -4.76 -7.41 -15.58
N GLY A 27 -4.10 -8.54 -15.31
CA GLY A 27 -3.02 -9.07 -16.14
C GLY A 27 -1.64 -8.46 -15.89
N TRP A 28 -1.53 -7.39 -15.10
CA TRP A 28 -0.22 -6.82 -14.74
C TRP A 28 0.52 -7.70 -13.74
N ARG A 29 1.84 -7.79 -13.90
CA ARG A 29 2.76 -8.39 -12.93
C ARG A 29 3.60 -7.28 -12.32
N VAL A 30 3.34 -6.95 -11.06
CA VAL A 30 4.00 -5.84 -10.36
C VAL A 30 4.85 -6.38 -9.23
N GLY A 31 6.13 -5.99 -9.19
CA GLY A 31 7.04 -6.28 -8.08
C GLY A 31 7.24 -5.06 -7.18
N VAL A 32 7.17 -5.25 -5.87
CA VAL A 32 7.46 -4.19 -4.88
C VAL A 32 8.83 -4.45 -4.26
N VAL A 33 9.77 -3.52 -4.47
CA VAL A 33 11.15 -3.60 -3.97
C VAL A 33 11.48 -2.44 -3.04
N GLY A 34 12.52 -2.60 -2.21
CA GLY A 34 12.95 -1.60 -1.24
C GLY A 34 13.69 -2.22 -0.05
N ARG A 35 14.32 -1.40 0.78
CA ARG A 35 15.07 -1.85 1.97
C ARG A 35 14.18 -2.53 3.02
N ASN A 36 14.77 -3.31 3.91
CA ASN A 36 14.03 -3.84 5.07
C ASN A 36 13.46 -2.69 5.92
N GLY A 37 12.19 -2.85 6.34
CA GLY A 37 11.47 -1.79 7.05
C GLY A 37 10.90 -0.66 6.19
N SER A 38 10.98 -0.74 4.86
CA SER A 38 10.41 0.28 3.94
C SER A 38 8.89 0.22 3.76
N GLY A 39 8.17 -0.60 4.53
CA GLY A 39 6.71 -0.71 4.45
C GLY A 39 6.15 -1.72 3.44
N LYS A 40 6.97 -2.54 2.77
CA LYS A 40 6.49 -3.55 1.82
C LYS A 40 5.48 -4.51 2.43
N SER A 41 5.82 -5.17 3.55
CA SER A 41 4.89 -6.09 4.21
C SER A 41 3.64 -5.39 4.72
N SER A 42 3.73 -4.12 5.12
CA SER A 42 2.56 -3.31 5.48
C SER A 42 1.68 -3.01 4.26
N LEU A 43 2.26 -2.71 3.10
CA LEU A 43 1.52 -2.54 1.85
C LEU A 43 0.73 -3.80 1.48
N PHE A 44 1.36 -4.97 1.59
CA PHE A 44 0.66 -6.24 1.34
C PHE A 44 -0.39 -6.57 2.40
N ALA A 45 -0.15 -6.24 3.67
CA ALA A 45 -1.17 -6.39 4.71
C ALA A 45 -2.39 -5.49 4.43
N ALA A 46 -2.16 -4.26 3.99
CA ALA A 46 -3.23 -3.36 3.57
C ALA A 46 -3.98 -3.92 2.35
N LEU A 47 -3.26 -4.49 1.39
CA LEU A 47 -3.88 -5.16 0.25
C LEU A 47 -4.75 -6.36 0.65
N LYS A 48 -4.47 -7.00 1.77
CA LYS A 48 -5.24 -8.15 2.28
C LYS A 48 -6.37 -7.75 3.23
N GLY A 49 -6.54 -6.46 3.51
CA GLY A 49 -7.47 -5.97 4.53
C GLY A 49 -7.02 -6.25 5.98
N GLU A 50 -5.77 -6.65 6.18
CA GLU A 50 -5.19 -6.91 7.52
C GLU A 50 -4.64 -5.62 8.17
N LEU A 51 -4.57 -4.53 7.42
CA LEU A 51 -4.09 -3.22 7.86
C LEU A 51 -4.87 -2.11 7.16
N GLU A 52 -5.53 -1.24 7.93
CA GLU A 52 -6.17 -0.06 7.36
C GLU A 52 -5.13 1.01 7.01
N ALA A 53 -5.45 1.79 5.97
CA ALA A 53 -4.65 2.95 5.60
C ALA A 53 -4.83 4.08 6.63
N ASP A 54 -3.74 4.71 7.04
CA ASP A 54 -3.79 5.87 7.94
C ASP A 54 -4.32 7.14 7.24
N ALA A 55 -4.18 7.21 5.92
CA ALA A 55 -4.73 8.26 5.08
C ALA A 55 -4.91 7.76 3.65
N GLY A 56 -5.75 8.45 2.89
CA GLY A 56 -6.06 8.09 1.51
C GLY A 56 -7.05 6.94 1.43
N SER A 57 -7.15 6.32 0.25
CA SER A 57 -8.06 5.20 0.00
C SER A 57 -7.39 4.10 -0.80
N LEU A 58 -7.66 2.85 -0.42
CA LEU A 58 -7.35 1.65 -1.19
C LEU A 58 -8.66 1.04 -1.66
N ASP A 59 -8.81 0.90 -2.97
CA ASP A 59 -9.99 0.32 -3.62
C ASP A 59 -9.61 -0.96 -4.36
N MET A 60 -10.45 -1.98 -4.21
CA MET A 60 -10.29 -3.30 -4.82
C MET A 60 -11.62 -3.80 -5.37
N PRO A 61 -11.60 -4.56 -6.48
CA PRO A 61 -12.80 -5.16 -7.04
C PRO A 61 -13.38 -6.26 -6.17
#